data_AF-A0A369L8D5-F1
#
_entry.id   AF-A0A369L8D5-F1
#
_cell.length_a   1.000
_cell.length_b   1.000
_cell.length_c   1.000
_cell.angle_alpha   90.00
_cell.angle_beta   90.00
_cell.angle_gamma   90.00
#
_symmetry.space_group_name_H-M   'P 1'
#
loop_
_entity.id
_entity.type
_entity.pdbx_description
1 polymer ?
#
loop_
_entity_poly.entity_id
_entity_poly.type
_entity_poly.pdbx_seq_one_letter_code
_entity_poly.pdbx_strand_id
1 'polypeptide(L)'
;MGALNESSPYLRAQANLSELKLDRMSAAMPDYVRMVADGDRDFAQAMAEMTDSEVVARRERVMRQRIRSSGFPYVKTLADFDWSFQPSVPRAKVEELATLRFMDS
;
A
#
# COMPACT_ATOMS: atom_id res chain seq x y z
N MET A 1 -39.80 -12.94 -8.92
CA MET A 1 -38.43 -13.34 -9.31
C MET A 1 -37.48 -12.65 -8.33
N GLY A 2 -37.23 -13.16 -7.13
CA GLY A 2 -36.77 -14.51 -6.80
C GLY A 2 -35.24 -14.51 -6.77
N ALA A 3 -34.66 -14.67 -5.57
CA ALA A 3 -33.23 -14.85 -5.26
C ALA A 3 -32.35 -13.59 -5.00
N LEU A 4 -32.74 -12.74 -4.04
CA LEU A 4 -31.74 -12.14 -3.16
C LEU A 4 -31.47 -13.15 -2.04
N ASN A 5 -30.71 -14.19 -2.37
CA ASN A 5 -30.24 -15.15 -1.36
C ASN A 5 -29.48 -14.34 -0.31
N GLU A 6 -29.85 -14.46 0.97
CA GLU A 6 -29.22 -13.80 2.10
C GLU A 6 -27.74 -14.19 2.17
N SER A 7 -26.88 -13.49 1.43
CA SER A 7 -25.46 -13.74 1.42
C SER A 7 -24.95 -13.58 2.86
N SER A 8 -24.32 -14.65 3.37
CA SER A 8 -23.64 -14.69 4.68
C SER A 8 -22.94 -13.36 4.95
N PRO A 9 -22.95 -12.82 6.19
CA PRO A 9 -22.24 -11.58 6.53
C PRO A 9 -20.82 -11.52 5.97
N TYR A 10 -20.15 -12.68 5.91
CA TYR A 10 -18.84 -12.87 5.27
C TYR A 10 -18.84 -12.49 3.78
N LEU A 11 -19.76 -13.04 2.98
CA LEU A 11 -19.84 -12.78 1.54
C LEU A 11 -20.19 -11.31 1.25
N ARG A 12 -21.06 -10.71 2.07
CA ARG A 12 -21.35 -9.26 1.96
C ARG A 12 -20.12 -8.42 2.25
N ALA A 13 -19.38 -8.75 3.31
CA ALA A 13 -18.14 -8.06 3.62
C ALA A 13 -17.11 -8.20 2.49
N GLN A 14 -16.92 -9.40 1.95
CA GLN A 14 -16.02 -9.62 0.81
C GLN A 14 -16.41 -8.79 -0.43
N ALA A 15 -17.71 -8.75 -0.76
CA ALA A 15 -18.22 -7.92 -1.85
C ALA A 15 -17.98 -6.42 -1.60
N ASN A 16 -18.24 -5.94 -0.38
CA ASN A 16 -18.00 -4.54 -0.01
C ASN A 16 -16.51 -4.18 -0.09
N LEU A 17 -15.61 -5.06 0.37
CA LEU A 17 -14.17 -4.84 0.29
C LEU A 17 -13.70 -4.76 -1.17
N SER A 18 -14.25 -5.60 -2.05
CA SER A 18 -13.99 -5.54 -3.50
C SER A 18 -14.49 -4.22 -4.11
N GLU A 19 -15.70 -3.79 -3.78
CA GLU A 19 -16.28 -2.54 -4.29
C GLU A 19 -15.47 -1.31 -3.85
N LEU A 20 -15.00 -1.31 -2.60
CA LEU A 20 -14.14 -0.28 -2.03
C LEU A 20 -12.68 -0.36 -2.53
N LYS A 21 -12.35 -1.37 -3.35
CA LYS A 21 -10.99 -1.65 -3.85
C LYS A 21 -9.98 -1.80 -2.72
N LEU A 22 -10.39 -2.50 -1.66
CA LEU A 22 -9.55 -2.88 -0.53
C LEU A 22 -8.99 -4.29 -0.79
N ASP A 23 -8.22 -4.41 -1.87
CA ASP A 23 -7.86 -5.69 -2.47
C ASP A 23 -7.00 -6.57 -1.54
N ARG A 24 -6.07 -5.98 -0.78
CA ARG A 24 -5.24 -6.74 0.18
C ARG A 24 -6.06 -7.20 1.36
N MET A 25 -6.88 -6.30 1.91
CA MET A 25 -7.76 -6.63 3.02
C MET A 25 -8.75 -7.75 2.63
N SER A 26 -9.34 -7.68 1.43
CA SER A 26 -10.24 -8.71 0.90
C SER A 26 -9.53 -10.08 0.78
N ALA A 27 -8.29 -10.09 0.29
CA ALA A 27 -7.51 -11.31 0.15
C ALA A 27 -7.09 -11.91 1.51
N ALA A 28 -6.82 -11.08 2.52
CA ALA A 28 -6.40 -11.51 3.84
C ALA A 28 -7.57 -11.93 4.77
N MET A 29 -8.78 -11.46 4.49
CA MET A 29 -9.98 -11.70 5.30
C MET A 29 -10.23 -13.18 5.67
N PRO A 30 -10.11 -14.18 4.77
CA PRO A 30 -10.37 -15.58 5.11
C PRO A 30 -9.46 -16.09 6.24
N ASP A 31 -8.17 -15.72 6.20
CA ASP A 31 -7.19 -16.15 7.19
C ASP A 31 -7.45 -15.51 8.55
N TYR A 32 -7.74 -14.20 8.59
CA TYR A 32 -8.05 -13.51 9.83
C TYR A 32 -9.37 -13.95 10.45
N VAL A 33 -10.39 -14.29 9.64
CA VAL A 33 -11.64 -14.87 10.16
C VAL A 33 -11.36 -16.20 10.87
N ARG A 34 -10.50 -17.05 10.30
CA ARG A 34 -10.07 -18.29 10.95
C ARG A 34 -9.30 -18.00 12.25
N MET A 35 -8.31 -17.11 12.22
CA MET A 35 -7.51 -16.76 13.40
C MET A 35 -8.37 -16.22 14.56
N VAL A 36 -9.39 -15.41 14.26
CA VAL A 36 -10.32 -14.90 15.28
C VAL A 36 -11.22 -16.03 15.81
N ALA A 37 -11.69 -16.93 14.94
CA ALA A 37 -12.50 -18.08 15.36
C ALA A 37 -11.72 -19.07 16.23
N ASP A 38 -10.42 -19.26 15.94
CA ASP A 38 -9.51 -20.13 16.68
C ASP A 38 -8.98 -19.48 17.98
N GLY A 39 -9.18 -18.16 18.15
CA GLY A 39 -8.72 -17.39 19.31
C GLY A 39 -7.26 -16.92 19.24
N ASP A 40 -6.59 -17.12 18.12
CA ASP A 40 -5.20 -16.70 17.88
C ASP A 40 -5.03 -15.18 17.74
N ARG A 41 -6.11 -14.48 17.42
CA ARG A 41 -6.17 -13.03 17.25
C ARG A 41 -7.46 -12.46 17.83
N ASP A 42 -7.35 -11.33 18.51
CA ASP A 42 -8.52 -10.52 18.83
C ASP A 42 -9.08 -9.85 17.56
N PHE A 43 -10.40 -9.60 17.53
CA PHE A 43 -11.05 -8.97 16.38
C PHE A 43 -10.46 -7.59 16.07
N ALA A 44 -10.19 -6.76 17.08
CA ALA A 44 -9.64 -5.42 16.85
C ALA A 44 -8.21 -5.51 16.29
N GLN A 45 -7.42 -6.47 16.76
CA GLN A 45 -6.09 -6.74 16.23
C GLN A 45 -6.14 -7.21 14.77
N ALA A 46 -6.99 -8.18 14.45
CA ALA A 46 -7.17 -8.66 13.09
C ALA A 46 -7.61 -7.53 12.14
N MET A 47 -8.53 -6.67 12.57
CA MET A 47 -8.96 -5.50 11.81
C MET A 47 -7.81 -4.51 11.57
N ALA A 48 -7.02 -4.20 12.61
CA ALA A 48 -5.87 -3.31 12.48
C ALA A 48 -4.85 -3.87 11.47
N GLU A 49 -4.43 -5.11 11.62
CA GLU A 49 -3.44 -5.76 10.75
C GLU A 49 -3.93 -5.83 9.29
N MET A 50 -5.21 -6.16 9.08
CA MET A 50 -5.83 -6.12 7.74
C MET A 50 -5.80 -4.72 7.13
N THR A 51 -6.18 -3.69 7.88
CA THR A 51 -6.20 -2.31 7.37
C THR A 51 -4.80 -1.77 7.10
N ASP A 52 -3.80 -2.10 7.93
CA ASP A 52 -2.42 -1.70 7.72
C ASP A 52 -1.86 -2.29 6.43
N SER A 53 -2.15 -3.56 6.16
CA SER A 53 -1.73 -4.22 4.91
C SER A 53 -2.28 -3.51 3.66
N GLU A 54 -3.51 -3.00 3.73
CA GLU A 54 -4.17 -2.27 2.65
C GLU A 54 -3.60 -0.85 2.50
N VAL A 55 -3.32 -0.16 3.61
CA VAL A 55 -2.66 1.15 3.59
C VAL A 55 -1.29 1.08 2.93
N VAL A 56 -0.49 0.06 3.25
CA VAL A 56 0.82 -0.16 2.62
C VAL A 56 0.67 -0.38 1.11
N ALA A 57 -0.22 -1.29 0.69
CA ALA A 57 -0.44 -1.56 -0.72
C ALA A 57 -0.96 -0.35 -1.51
N ARG A 58 -1.83 0.46 -0.90
CA ARG A 58 -2.30 1.72 -1.48
C ARG A 58 -1.16 2.71 -1.71
N ARG A 59 -0.27 2.88 -0.73
CA ARG A 59 0.91 3.74 -0.85
C ARG A 59 1.82 3.29 -1.98
N GLU A 60 2.11 2.00 -2.07
CA GLU A 60 2.91 1.42 -3.16
C GLU A 60 2.26 1.63 -4.54
N ARG A 61 0.95 1.43 -4.65
CA ARG A 61 0.22 1.62 -5.92
C ARG A 61 0.28 3.07 -6.37
N VAL A 62 0.06 4.02 -5.46
CA VAL A 62 0.15 5.46 -5.75
C VAL A 62 1.56 5.83 -6.16
N MET A 63 2.59 5.32 -5.47
CA MET A 63 3.98 5.57 -5.81
C MET A 63 4.33 5.03 -7.21
N ARG A 64 3.97 3.77 -7.50
CA ARG A 64 4.15 3.16 -8.83
C ARG A 64 3.43 3.93 -9.93
N GLN A 65 2.21 4.40 -9.66
CA GLN A 65 1.46 5.22 -10.62
C GLN A 65 2.15 6.55 -10.89
N ARG A 66 2.65 7.23 -9.86
CA ARG A 66 3.40 8.49 -10.00
C ARG A 66 4.65 8.32 -10.85
N ILE A 67 5.43 7.26 -10.60
CA ILE A 67 6.63 6.91 -11.38
C ILE A 67 6.27 6.62 -12.84
N ARG A 68 5.17 5.89 -13.09
CA ARG A 68 4.73 5.62 -14.46
C ARG A 68 4.24 6.88 -15.16
N SER A 69 3.53 7.76 -14.47
CA SER A 69 2.97 8.99 -15.05
C SER A 69 3.99 10.09 -15.32
N SER A 70 5.18 10.04 -14.71
CA SER A 70 6.21 11.05 -14.90
C SER A 70 6.96 10.94 -16.23
N GLY A 71 6.57 10.01 -17.12
CA GLY A 71 7.09 9.92 -18.47
C GLY A 71 8.57 9.52 -18.55
N PHE A 72 9.13 8.94 -17.47
CA PHE A 72 10.50 8.47 -17.51
C PHE A 72 10.58 7.18 -18.35
N PRO A 73 11.40 7.14 -19.42
CA PRO A 73 11.54 5.96 -20.27
C PRO A 73 12.20 4.76 -19.55
N TYR A 74 12.84 5.00 -18.41
CA TYR A 74 13.42 4.02 -17.50
C TYR A 74 13.43 4.58 -16.07
N VAL A 75 13.65 3.73 -15.06
CA VAL A 75 13.81 4.18 -13.67
C VAL A 75 15.08 5.03 -13.57
N LYS A 76 14.93 6.36 -13.48
CA LYS A 76 16.05 7.27 -13.19
C LYS A 76 16.27 7.34 -11.69
N THR A 77 17.50 7.05 -11.27
CA THR A 77 17.96 7.19 -9.90
C THR A 77 18.74 8.49 -9.73
N LEU A 78 19.06 8.85 -8.48
CA LEU A 78 19.93 10.01 -8.21
C LEU A 78 21.32 9.83 -8.86
N ALA A 79 21.77 8.59 -9.09
CA ALA A 79 23.04 8.28 -9.75
C ALA A 79 23.03 8.64 -11.24
N ASP A 80 21.85 8.69 -11.87
CA ASP A 80 21.68 9.03 -13.29
C ASP A 80 21.50 10.54 -13.51
N PHE A 81 21.54 11.36 -12.44
CA PHE A 81 21.36 12.80 -12.54
C PHE A 81 22.62 13.48 -13.08
N ASP A 82 22.48 14.20 -14.19
CA ASP A 82 23.55 15.04 -14.74
C ASP A 82 23.67 16.35 -13.95
N TRP A 83 24.59 16.38 -12.99
CA TRP A 83 24.88 17.57 -12.18
C TRP A 83 25.44 18.74 -12.99
N SER A 84 26.00 18.49 -14.18
CA SER A 84 26.47 19.55 -15.06
C SER A 84 25.32 20.29 -15.76
N PHE A 85 24.17 19.64 -15.94
CA PHE A 85 22.97 20.25 -16.51
C PHE A 85 22.35 21.32 -15.60
N GLN A 86 22.46 21.16 -14.27
CA GLN A 86 22.01 22.16 -13.30
C GLN A 86 23.06 22.39 -12.19
N PRO A 87 24.07 23.24 -12.43
CA PRO A 87 25.16 23.48 -11.49
C PRO A 87 24.74 24.20 -10.20
N SER A 88 23.58 24.86 -10.18
CA SER A 88 23.09 25.59 -9.00
C SER A 88 22.54 24.67 -7.90
N VAL A 89 22.29 23.39 -8.21
CA VAL A 89 21.77 22.43 -7.23
C VAL A 89 22.92 21.95 -6.33
N PRO A 90 22.84 22.09 -4.99
CA PRO A 90 23.90 21.68 -4.08
C PRO A 90 23.97 20.15 -3.94
N ARG A 91 24.78 19.50 -4.79
CA ARG A 91 24.93 18.04 -4.84
C ARG A 91 25.11 17.38 -3.47
N ALA A 92 26.04 17.88 -2.67
CA ALA A 92 26.35 17.32 -1.35
C ALA A 92 25.13 17.32 -0.42
N LYS A 93 24.28 18.35 -0.46
CA LYS A 93 23.07 18.43 0.36
C LYS A 93 22.02 17.42 -0.10
N VAL A 94 21.86 17.26 -1.42
CA VAL A 94 20.92 16.29 -1.98
C VAL A 94 21.37 14.86 -1.66
N GLU A 95 22.66 14.55 -1.77
CA GLU A 95 23.21 13.24 -1.41
C GLU A 95 23.06 12.94 0.09
N GLU A 96 23.25 13.94 0.97
CA GLU A 96 22.98 13.80 2.41
C GLU A 96 21.51 13.43 2.68
N LEU A 97 20.57 14.19 2.09
CA LEU A 97 19.13 13.94 2.22
C LEU A 97 18.71 12.58 1.66
N ALA A 98 19.35 12.12 0.58
CA ALA A 98 19.09 10.81 -0.01
C ALA A 98 19.40 9.65 0.94
N THR A 99 20.25 9.86 1.96
CA THR A 99 20.52 8.82 2.98
C THR A 99 19.39 8.62 3.98
N LEU A 100 18.39 9.50 4.01
CA LEU A 100 17.26 9.49 4.96
C LEU A 100 17.65 9.50 6.45
N ARG A 101 18.93 9.72 6.80
CA ARG A 101 19.43 9.74 8.19
C ARG A 101 18.72 10.74 9.11
N PHE A 102 18.05 11.74 8.56
CA PHE A 102 17.24 12.68 9.33
C PHE A 102 15.94 12.06 9.89
N MET A 103 15.49 10.91 9.36
CA MET A 103 14.29 10.22 9.84
C MET A 103 14.52 9.38 11.10
N ASP A 104 15.77 9.04 11.41
CA ASP A 104 16.15 8.27 12.60
C ASP A 104 16.33 9.15 13.86
N SER A 105 15.83 10.40 13.82
CA SER A 105 15.95 11.40 14.89
C SER A 105 14.70 11.49 15.76
#